data_AF-A0A399NYD9-F1
#
_entry.id   AF-A0A399NYD9-F1
#
_cell.length_a   1.000
_cell.length_b   1.000
_cell.length_c   1.000
_cell.angle_alpha   90.00
_cell.angle_beta   90.00
_cell.angle_gamma   90.00
#
_symmetry.space_group_name_H-M   'P 1'
#
loop_
_entity.id
_entity.type
_entity.pdbx_description
1 polymer ?
#
loop_
_entity_poly.entity_id
_entity_poly.type
_entity_poly.pdbx_seq_one_letter_code
_entity_poly.pdbx_strand_id
1 'polypeptide(L)' 'PTSITSSRPSRRRWSGPACAAVGDGGRGIAPPCGRCRQVMLDLQPGMRVAVPGVDGPEMVAIRDLLPVSYARPDA' A
#
# COMPACT_ATOMS: atom_id res chain seq x y z
N PRO A 1 -16.68 7.76 34.34
CA PRO A 1 -16.67 8.04 32.89
C PRO A 1 -15.27 8.49 32.43
N THR A 2 -14.38 7.52 32.19
CA THR A 2 -13.05 7.76 31.62
C THR A 2 -13.17 7.86 30.11
N SER A 3 -13.10 9.09 29.60
CA SER A 3 -13.08 9.37 28.16
C SER A 3 -11.77 8.84 27.58
N ILE A 4 -11.84 7.72 26.83
CA ILE A 4 -10.73 7.26 26.00
C ILE A 4 -10.66 8.22 24.81
N THR A 5 -9.77 9.19 24.88
CA THR A 5 -9.39 10.02 23.74
C THR A 5 -8.68 9.09 22.75
N SER A 6 -9.45 8.51 21.82
CA SER A 6 -8.90 7.83 20.65
C SER A 6 -8.15 8.85 19.82
N SER A 7 -6.85 8.97 20.06
CA SER A 7 -5.91 9.67 19.20
C SER A 7 -5.80 8.92 17.89
N ARG A 8 -6.79 9.13 17.01
CA ARG A 8 -6.74 8.73 15.60
C ARG A 8 -5.48 9.37 15.02
N PRO A 9 -4.46 8.59 14.58
CA PRO A 9 -3.32 9.17 13.90
C PRO A 9 -3.84 9.96 12.70
N SER A 10 -3.27 11.14 12.47
CA SER A 10 -3.68 12.09 11.45
C SER A 10 -3.72 11.40 10.08
N ARG A 11 -4.92 10.93 9.70
CA ARG A 11 -5.17 10.44 8.35
C ARG A 11 -5.04 11.66 7.46
N ARG A 12 -3.85 11.91 6.93
CA ARG A 12 -3.70 12.77 5.75
C ARG A 12 -4.72 12.24 4.76
N ARG A 13 -5.72 13.07 4.43
CA ARG A 13 -6.79 12.69 3.50
C ARG A 13 -6.11 12.46 2.16
N TRP A 14 -5.86 11.20 1.84
CA TRP A 14 -5.23 10.82 0.59
C TRP A 14 -6.33 10.58 -0.44
N SER A 15 -6.19 11.19 -1.61
CA SER A 15 -7.19 11.17 -2.69
C SER A 15 -6.73 10.37 -3.91
N GLY A 16 -5.69 9.54 -3.77
CA GLY A 16 -5.12 8.74 -4.85
C GLY A 16 -5.71 7.33 -4.94
N PRO A 17 -5.47 6.63 -6.08
CA PRO A 17 -5.92 5.25 -6.28
C PRO A 17 -5.19 4.27 -5.36
N ALA A 18 -5.93 3.27 -4.87
CA ALA A 18 -5.45 2.26 -3.94
C ALA A 18 -5.78 0.84 -4.44
N CYS A 19 -4.96 -0.14 -4.08
CA CYS A 19 -5.28 -1.55 -4.33
C CYS A 19 -4.91 -2.45 -3.15
N ALA A 20 -5.51 -3.64 -3.13
CA ALA A 20 -5.17 -4.72 -2.23
C ALA A 20 -5.33 -6.05 -3.01
N ALA A 21 -4.44 -7.00 -2.78
CA ALA A 21 -4.63 -8.37 -3.22
C ALA A 21 -5.10 -9.21 -2.04
N VAL A 22 -6.13 -10.03 -2.23
CA VAL A 22 -6.70 -10.89 -1.18
C VAL A 22 -6.69 -12.33 -1.66
N GLY A 23 -6.18 -13.24 -0.83
CA GLY A 23 -6.24 -14.67 -1.12
C GLY A 23 -7.64 -15.24 -0.85
N ASP A 24 -8.04 -16.24 -1.63
CA ASP A 24 -9.23 -17.03 -1.34
C ASP A 24 -9.15 -17.74 0.03
N GLY A 25 -10.27 -18.33 0.47
CA GLY A 25 -10.29 -19.15 1.69
C GLY A 25 -9.96 -18.41 2.98
N GLY A 26 -10.12 -17.08 3.00
CA GLY A 26 -9.82 -16.28 4.20
C GLY A 26 -8.32 -16.09 4.47
N ARG A 27 -7.44 -16.33 3.49
CA ARG A 27 -5.98 -16.14 3.63
C ARG A 27 -5.57 -14.67 3.85
N GLY A 28 -6.50 -13.73 3.73
CA GLY A 28 -6.28 -12.32 4.00
C GLY A 28 -5.50 -11.61 2.89
N ILE A 29 -4.89 -10.48 3.25
CA ILE A 29 -4.16 -9.64 2.30
C ILE A 29 -2.82 -10.30 1.94
N ALA A 30 -2.50 -10.29 0.65
CA ALA A 30 -1.21 -10.71 0.13
C ALA A 30 -0.39 -9.48 -0.33
N PRO A 31 0.92 -9.45 -0.08
CA PRO A 31 1.77 -8.40 -0.61
C PRO A 31 1.84 -8.49 -2.15
N PRO A 32 2.01 -7.38 -2.88
CA PRO A 32 2.21 -7.42 -4.32
C PRO A 32 3.53 -8.13 -4.65
N CYS A 33 3.50 -9.02 -5.64
CA CYS A 33 4.71 -9.65 -6.17
C CYS A 33 5.60 -8.63 -6.91
N GLY A 34 6.86 -8.97 -7.19
CA GLY A 34 7.81 -8.05 -7.83
C GLY A 34 7.30 -7.44 -9.14
N ARG A 35 6.66 -8.25 -10.00
CA ARG A 35 6.07 -7.77 -11.27
C ARG A 35 4.93 -6.77 -11.04
N CYS A 36 4.02 -7.06 -10.11
CA CYS A 36 2.94 -6.14 -9.77
C CYS A 36 3.49 -4.81 -9.26
N ARG A 37 4.54 -4.85 -8.43
CA ARG A 37 5.17 -3.63 -7.91
C ARG A 37 5.68 -2.74 -9.03
N GLN A 38 6.42 -3.32 -9.98
CA GLN A 38 6.98 -2.56 -11.10
C GLN A 38 5.88 -2.01 -12.02
N VAL A 39 4.89 -2.81 -12.39
CA VAL A 39 3.78 -2.36 -13.25
C VAL A 39 2.98 -1.24 -12.59
N MET A 40 2.68 -1.35 -11.29
CA MET A 40 1.97 -0.30 -10.56
C MET A 40 2.81 0.96 -10.43
N LEU A 41 4.12 0.85 -10.20
CA LEU A 41 5.03 2.00 -10.16
C LEU A 41 5.08 2.73 -11.51
N ASP A 42 5.19 1.98 -12.61
CA ASP A 42 5.28 2.53 -13.97
C ASP A 42 3.97 3.25 -14.37
N LEU A 43 2.81 2.66 -14.04
CA LEU A 43 1.51 3.18 -14.49
C LEU A 43 0.87 4.18 -13.53
N GLN A 44 1.13 4.05 -12.22
CA GLN A 44 0.50 4.85 -11.19
C GLN A 44 1.46 5.10 -10.01
N PRO A 45 2.50 5.92 -10.19
CA PRO A 45 3.54 6.12 -9.18
C PRO A 45 3.05 6.84 -7.90
N GLY A 46 1.82 7.37 -7.89
CA GLY A 46 1.18 7.99 -6.73
C GLY A 46 0.27 7.04 -5.93
N MET A 47 0.17 5.77 -6.32
CA MET A 47 -0.71 4.79 -5.67
C MET A 47 -0.16 4.29 -4.33
N ARG A 48 -1.08 3.84 -3.47
CA ARG A 48 -0.76 3.03 -2.28
C ARG A 48 -1.33 1.63 -2.40
N VAL A 49 -0.66 0.69 -1.76
CA VAL A 49 -1.02 -0.72 -1.73
C VAL A 49 -1.21 -1.15 -0.29
N ALA A 50 -2.25 -1.93 -0.02
CA ALA A 50 -2.40 -2.58 1.27
C ALA A 50 -1.43 -3.77 1.37
N VAL A 51 -0.65 -3.83 2.44
CA VAL A 51 0.25 -4.95 2.76
C VAL A 51 -0.08 -5.49 4.16
N PRO A 52 0.24 -6.76 4.47
CA PRO A 52 0.14 -7.27 5.83
C PRO A 52 1.04 -6.45 6.78
N GLY A 53 0.45 -5.91 7.84
CA GLY A 53 1.15 -5.26 8.95
C GLY A 53 0.92 -6.01 10.26
N VAL A 54 1.59 -5.56 11.33
CA VAL A 54 1.57 -6.23 12.64
C VAL A 54 0.18 -6.15 13.30
N ASP A 55 -0.46 -4.99 13.20
CA ASP A 55 -1.78 -4.72 13.79
C ASP A 55 -2.92 -4.81 12.75
N GLY A 56 -2.61 -5.35 11.56
CA GLY A 56 -3.53 -5.45 10.43
C GLY A 56 -2.99 -4.79 9.16
N PRO A 57 -3.83 -4.66 8.12
CA PRO A 57 -3.43 -4.07 6.85
C PRO A 57 -2.87 -2.65 6.96
N GLU A 58 -1.71 -2.43 6.35
CA GLU A 58 -1.07 -1.12 6.28
C GLU A 58 -1.06 -0.60 4.84
N MET A 59 -1.33 0.70 4.67
CA MET A 59 -1.32 1.36 3.37
C MET A 59 0.04 2.01 3.12
N VAL A 60 0.84 1.40 2.25
CA VAL A 60 2.20 1.84 1.89
C VAL A 60 2.24 2.43 0.49
N ALA A 61 3.09 3.43 0.22
CA ALA A 61 3.22 3.95 -1.14
C ALA A 61 3.96 2.93 -2.02
N ILE A 62 3.59 2.86 -3.30
CA ILE A 62 4.18 1.87 -4.21
C ILE A 62 5.71 2.06 -4.37
N ARG A 63 6.17 3.31 -4.27
CA ARG A 63 7.59 3.69 -4.32
C ARG A 63 8.40 3.10 -3.16
N ASP A 64 7.78 2.91 -2.00
CA ASP A 64 8.47 2.42 -0.79
C ASP A 64 8.68 0.89 -0.83
N LEU A 65 7.98 0.18 -1.73
CA LEU A 65 8.07 -1.28 -1.88
C LEU A 65 9.16 -1.73 -2.86
N LEU A 66 9.89 -0.79 -3.46
CA LEU A 66 10.99 -1.03 -4.40
C LEU A 66 12.19 -0.13 -4.05
N PRO A 67 13.00 -0.49 -3.04
CA PRO A 67 14.13 0.35 -2.60
C PRO A 67 15.20 0.58 -3.67
N VAL A 68 15.24 -0.25 -4.73
CA VAL A 68 16.07 -0.04 -5.92
C VAL A 68 15.22 -0.33 -7.17
N SER A 69 14.21 0.51 -7.42
CA SER A 69 13.34 0.34 -8.59
C SER A 69 14.08 0.63 -9.89
N TYR A 70 13.91 -0.23 -10.89
CA TYR A 70 14.27 0.10 -12.26
C TYR A 70 13.38 1.27 -12.72
N ALA A 71 14.01 2.38 -13.09
CA ALA A 71 13.32 3.50 -13.74
C ALA A 71 13.43 3.30 -15.25
N ARG A 72 12.30 3.13 -15.92
CA ARG A 72 12.30 3.15 -17.39
C ARG A 72 12.63 4.59 -17.82
N PRO A 73 13.59 4.79 -18.73
CA PRO A 73 13.76 6.08 -19.38
C PRO A 73 12.45 6.49 -20.07
N ASP A 74 12.16 7.77 -20.07
CA ASP A 74 11.16 8.35 -20.97
C ASP A 74 11.44 7.89 -22.41
N ALA A 75 10.38 7.44 -23.08
CA ALA A 75 10.43 6.94 -24.46
C ALA A 75 10.33 8.08 -25.46
#